data_AF-A0A522F683-F1
#
_entry.id   AF-A0A522F683-F1
#
_cell.length_a   1.000
_cell.length_b   1.000
_cell.length_c   1.000
_cell.angle_alpha   90.00
_cell.angle_beta   90.00
_cell.angle_gamma   90.00
#
_symmetry.space_group_name_H-M   'P 1'
#
loop_
_entity.id
_entity.type
_entity.pdbx_description
1 polymer ?
#
loop_
_entity_poly.entity_id
_entity_poly.type
_entity_poly.pdbx_seq_one_letter_code
_entity_poly.pdbx_strand_id
1 'polypeptide(L)'
;MKQKENNLLTGILIFAIGFLSAALSQFYPETKILIWITLVFSIIYFAFGWYIFRSYFPDGSFPVLFLMGYLYSGVFLAAVFGAKQWPLSGTMIPFSIVYVLAQILIVIKMRKKLSGESYIQLLIEAGLLLTLSLTLLIKV
;
A
#
# COMPACT_ATOMS: atom_id res chain seq x y z
N MET A 1 6.36 -9.40 24.81
CA MET A 1 6.18 -10.05 23.49
C MET A 1 4.77 -9.87 22.93
N LYS A 2 3.69 -10.22 23.66
CA LYS A 2 2.28 -10.09 23.18
C LYS A 2 1.87 -8.73 22.60
N GLN A 3 2.36 -7.61 23.14
CA GLN A 3 2.01 -6.27 22.64
C GLN A 3 2.63 -5.95 21.26
N LYS A 4 3.76 -6.59 20.91
CA LYS A 4 4.46 -6.39 19.63
C LYS A 4 3.78 -7.17 18.49
N GLU A 5 3.27 -8.38 18.78
CA GLU A 5 2.50 -9.21 17.85
C GLU A 5 1.15 -8.59 17.47
N ASN A 6 0.40 -8.08 18.46
CA ASN A 6 -0.91 -7.48 18.22
C ASN A 6 -0.84 -6.24 17.29
N ASN A 7 0.25 -5.49 17.38
CA ASN A 7 0.45 -4.33 16.52
C ASN A 7 0.69 -4.77 15.07
N LEU A 8 1.55 -5.76 14.84
CA LEU A 8 1.86 -6.25 13.48
C LEU A 8 0.60 -6.76 12.76
N LEU A 9 -0.21 -7.58 13.43
CA LEU A 9 -1.47 -8.09 12.87
C LEU A 9 -2.40 -6.96 12.41
N THR A 10 -2.47 -5.87 13.19
CA THR A 10 -3.30 -4.71 12.85
C THR A 10 -2.87 -4.08 11.53
N GLY A 11 -1.56 -3.91 11.31
CA GLY A 11 -1.02 -3.41 10.04
C GLY A 11 -1.39 -4.32 8.87
N ILE A 12 -1.21 -5.63 9.05
CA ILE A 12 -1.51 -6.65 8.02
C ILE A 12 -2.99 -6.60 7.63
N LEU A 13 -3.90 -6.48 8.61
CA LEU A 13 -5.34 -6.42 8.35
C LEU A 13 -5.72 -5.14 7.60
N ILE A 14 -5.17 -3.99 7.99
CA ILE A 14 -5.39 -2.71 7.29
C ILE A 14 -4.91 -2.84 5.84
N PHE A 15 -3.73 -3.41 5.62
CA PHE A 15 -3.22 -3.65 4.27
C PHE A 15 -4.11 -4.60 3.49
N ALA A 16 -4.49 -5.75 4.06
CA ALA A 16 -5.25 -6.78 3.37
C ALA A 16 -6.61 -6.26 2.90
N ILE A 17 -7.32 -5.50 3.73
CA ILE A 17 -8.62 -4.91 3.35
C ILE A 17 -8.44 -3.89 2.22
N GLY A 18 -7.44 -3.00 2.34
CA GLY A 18 -7.12 -2.02 1.29
C GLY A 18 -6.75 -2.69 -0.03
N PHE A 19 -5.86 -3.68 0.01
CA PHE A 19 -5.41 -4.43 -1.16
C PHE A 19 -6.53 -5.23 -1.82
N LEU A 20 -7.31 -5.99 -1.05
CA LEU A 20 -8.41 -6.79 -1.59
C LEU A 20 -9.47 -5.91 -2.23
N SER A 21 -9.85 -4.79 -1.60
CA SER A 21 -10.78 -3.84 -2.21
C SER A 21 -10.21 -3.25 -3.51
N ALA A 22 -8.92 -2.88 -3.52
CA ALA A 22 -8.26 -2.33 -4.70
C ALA A 22 -8.22 -3.33 -5.84
N ALA A 23 -7.81 -4.57 -5.58
CA ALA A 23 -7.74 -5.64 -6.57
C ALA A 23 -9.14 -5.99 -7.11
N LEU A 24 -10.12 -6.24 -6.23
CA LEU A 24 -11.49 -6.57 -6.63
C LEU A 24 -12.15 -5.44 -7.43
N SER A 25 -11.89 -4.18 -7.09
CA SER A 25 -12.41 -3.03 -7.84
C SER A 25 -11.94 -2.99 -9.30
N GLN A 26 -10.81 -3.63 -9.63
CA GLN A 26 -10.36 -3.74 -11.02
C GLN A 26 -11.10 -4.81 -11.80
N PHE A 27 -11.55 -5.87 -11.15
CA PHE A 27 -12.30 -6.96 -11.80
C PHE A 27 -13.80 -6.68 -11.85
N TYR A 28 -14.31 -5.90 -10.90
CA TYR A 28 -15.74 -5.56 -10.74
C TYR A 28 -15.95 -4.04 -10.64
N PRO A 29 -15.57 -3.24 -11.65
CA PRO A 29 -15.60 -1.77 -11.59
C PRO A 29 -17.01 -1.17 -11.44
N GLU A 30 -18.06 -1.91 -11.81
CA GLU A 30 -19.47 -1.58 -11.57
C GLU A 30 -19.81 -1.52 -10.07
N THR A 31 -19.05 -2.24 -9.24
CA THR A 31 -19.24 -2.29 -7.79
C THR A 31 -18.61 -1.05 -7.13
N LYS A 32 -19.34 0.06 -7.18
CA LYS A 32 -18.89 1.37 -6.67
C LYS A 32 -18.36 1.35 -5.23
N ILE A 33 -18.92 0.49 -4.37
CA ILE A 33 -18.53 0.40 -2.97
C ILE A 33 -17.06 -0.02 -2.81
N LEU A 34 -16.55 -0.93 -3.65
CA LEU A 34 -15.15 -1.37 -3.59
C LEU A 34 -14.20 -0.21 -3.91
N ILE A 35 -14.53 0.58 -4.93
CA ILE A 35 -13.74 1.77 -5.32
C ILE A 35 -13.71 2.80 -4.18
N TRP A 36 -14.85 3.06 -3.55
CA TRP A 36 -14.92 3.99 -2.42
C TRP A 36 -14.14 3.50 -1.21
N ILE A 37 -14.20 2.19 -0.90
CA ILE A 37 -13.36 1.60 0.15
C ILE A 37 -11.88 1.81 -0.19
N THR A 38 -11.44 1.51 -1.42
CA THR A 38 -10.05 1.73 -1.83
C THR A 38 -9.64 3.20 -1.71
N LEU A 39 -10.52 4.16 -2.06
CA LEU A 39 -10.25 5.57 -1.88
C LEU A 39 -10.11 5.95 -0.40
N VAL A 40 -11.00 5.44 0.47
CA VAL A 40 -10.91 5.65 1.92
C VAL A 40 -9.58 5.10 2.46
N PHE A 41 -9.17 3.90 2.05
CA PHE A 41 -7.87 3.33 2.45
C PHE A 41 -6.70 4.16 1.91
N SER A 42 -6.76 4.68 0.68
CA SER A 42 -5.75 5.61 0.18
C SER A 42 -5.62 6.85 1.08
N ILE A 43 -6.73 7.45 1.51
CA ILE A 43 -6.73 8.59 2.44
C ILE A 43 -6.18 8.19 3.82
N ILE A 44 -6.57 7.03 4.34
CA ILE A 44 -6.07 6.50 5.62
C ILE A 44 -4.55 6.33 5.57
N TYR A 45 -4.00 5.74 4.51
CA TYR A 45 -2.56 5.58 4.35
C TYR A 45 -1.83 6.92 4.19
N PHE A 46 -2.45 7.91 3.55
CA PHE A 46 -1.89 9.26 3.43
C PHE A 46 -1.84 9.98 4.79
N ALA A 47 -2.95 9.99 5.52
CA ALA A 47 -3.08 10.75 6.76
C ALA A 47 -2.43 10.03 7.97
N PHE A 48 -2.58 8.71 8.04
CA PHE A 48 -2.18 7.89 9.19
C PHE A 48 -1.09 6.88 8.86
N GLY A 49 -0.46 6.98 7.70
CA GLY A 49 0.61 6.07 7.28
C GLY A 49 1.73 5.95 8.31
N TRP A 50 2.14 7.07 8.94
CA TRP A 50 3.13 7.02 10.00
C TRP A 50 2.71 6.11 11.16
N TYR A 51 1.44 6.16 11.58
CA TYR A 51 0.90 5.36 12.67
C TYR A 51 0.79 3.88 12.27
N ILE A 52 0.32 3.62 11.05
CA ILE A 52 0.24 2.26 10.49
C ILE A 52 1.63 1.64 10.44
N PHE A 53 2.63 2.33 9.88
CA PHE A 53 3.96 1.76 9.73
C PHE A 53 4.74 1.61 11.05
N ARG A 54 4.31 2.25 12.14
CA ARG A 54 4.85 1.94 13.48
C ARG A 54 4.52 0.53 13.94
N SER A 55 3.51 -0.14 13.39
CA SER A 55 3.28 -1.56 13.72
C SER A 55 4.38 -2.48 13.20
N TYR A 56 5.02 -2.11 12.08
CA TYR A 56 6.10 -2.85 11.45
C TYR A 56 7.47 -2.38 11.93
N PHE A 57 7.62 -1.07 12.14
CA PHE A 57 8.86 -0.45 12.57
C PHE A 57 8.63 0.62 13.65
N PRO A 58 8.45 0.21 14.93
CA PRO A 58 8.11 1.12 16.02
C PRO A 58 9.11 2.25 16.24
N ASP A 59 10.40 1.94 16.02
CA ASP A 59 11.55 2.84 16.20
C ASP A 59 11.86 3.66 14.93
N GLY A 60 10.99 3.60 13.92
CA GLY A 60 11.15 4.35 12.68
C GLY A 60 10.99 5.84 12.85
N SER A 61 11.80 6.61 12.13
CA SER A 61 11.66 8.07 12.11
C SER A 61 10.38 8.46 11.38
N PHE A 62 9.71 9.50 11.88
CA PHE A 62 8.46 9.99 11.30
C PHE A 62 8.52 10.21 9.78
N PRO A 63 9.56 10.84 9.20
CA PRO A 63 9.63 11.05 7.74
C PRO A 63 9.64 9.75 6.94
N VAL A 64 10.32 8.71 7.42
CA VAL A 64 10.39 7.42 6.72
C VAL A 64 9.05 6.69 6.78
N LEU A 65 8.41 6.68 7.95
CA LEU A 65 7.12 6.02 8.12
C LEU A 65 6.00 6.75 7.35
N PHE A 66 6.03 8.09 7.36
CA PHE A 66 5.12 8.91 6.55
C PHE A 66 5.33 8.65 5.05
N LEU A 67 6.59 8.60 4.58
CA LEU A 67 6.90 8.30 3.19
C LEU A 67 6.36 6.93 2.77
N MET A 68 6.50 5.90 3.61
CA MET A 68 5.90 4.58 3.34
C MET A 68 4.36 4.67 3.20
N GLY A 69 3.71 5.43 4.09
CA GLY A 69 2.30 5.79 3.99
C GLY A 69 1.90 6.39 2.65
N TYR A 70 2.62 7.43 2.26
CA TYR A 70 2.45 8.13 1.01
C TYR A 70 2.57 7.20 -0.22
N LEU A 71 3.57 6.32 -0.23
CA LEU A 71 3.78 5.38 -1.33
C LEU A 71 2.61 4.39 -1.47
N TYR A 72 2.15 3.79 -0.37
CA TYR A 72 0.98 2.88 -0.38
C TYR A 72 -0.29 3.61 -0.81
N SER A 73 -0.50 4.82 -0.27
CA SER A 73 -1.63 5.68 -0.64
C SER A 73 -1.66 5.94 -2.14
N GLY A 74 -0.51 6.27 -2.75
CA GLY A 74 -0.38 6.51 -4.18
C GLY A 74 -0.75 5.30 -5.04
N VAL A 75 -0.38 4.08 -4.61
CA VAL A 75 -0.76 2.85 -5.32
C VAL A 75 -2.26 2.60 -5.26
N PHE A 76 -2.89 2.74 -4.08
CA PHE A 76 -4.34 2.61 -3.97
C PHE A 76 -5.09 3.70 -4.72
N LEU A 77 -4.55 4.92 -4.74
CA LEU A 77 -5.12 6.01 -5.51
C LEU A 77 -5.07 5.67 -7.02
N ALA A 78 -3.95 5.16 -7.52
CA ALA A 78 -3.84 4.70 -8.91
C ALA A 78 -4.88 3.63 -9.25
N ALA A 79 -5.17 2.70 -8.33
CA ALA A 79 -6.25 1.72 -8.50
C ALA A 79 -7.63 2.37 -8.59
N VAL A 80 -7.93 3.40 -7.78
CA VAL A 80 -9.19 4.17 -7.89
C VAL A 80 -9.30 4.85 -9.25
N PHE A 81 -8.25 5.54 -9.69
CA PHE A 81 -8.21 6.22 -10.99
C PHE A 81 -8.37 5.22 -12.15
N GLY A 82 -7.73 4.05 -12.07
CA GLY A 82 -7.86 2.96 -13.04
C GLY A 82 -9.28 2.40 -13.11
N ALA A 83 -9.88 2.04 -11.98
CA ALA A 83 -11.23 1.49 -11.93
C ALA A 83 -12.30 2.47 -12.42
N LYS A 84 -12.10 3.77 -12.19
CA LYS A 84 -13.00 4.84 -12.68
C LYS A 84 -12.69 5.32 -14.09
N GLN A 85 -11.59 4.88 -14.70
CA GLN A 85 -11.08 5.39 -15.98
C GLN A 85 -11.00 6.92 -15.99
N TRP A 86 -10.60 7.50 -14.87
CA TRP A 86 -10.47 8.95 -14.76
C TRP A 86 -9.24 9.43 -15.54
N PRO A 87 -9.23 10.67 -16.07
CA PRO A 87 -8.17 11.13 -16.98
C PRO A 87 -6.74 11.00 -16.43
N LEU A 88 -6.57 11.10 -15.11
CA LEU A 88 -5.26 10.97 -14.46
C LEU A 88 -4.75 9.52 -14.37
N SER A 89 -5.53 8.51 -14.77
CA SER A 89 -5.13 7.09 -14.75
C SER A 89 -3.85 6.84 -15.56
N GLY A 90 -3.74 7.45 -16.74
CA GLY A 90 -2.57 7.34 -17.62
C GLY A 90 -1.28 7.87 -17.01
N THR A 91 -1.36 8.71 -15.97
CA THR A 91 -0.20 9.16 -15.20
C THR A 91 -0.04 8.36 -13.92
N MET A 92 -1.11 8.19 -13.14
CA MET A 92 -1.04 7.58 -11.81
C MET A 92 -0.63 6.10 -11.84
N ILE A 93 -1.06 5.35 -12.85
CA ILE A 93 -0.78 3.91 -12.96
C ILE A 93 0.71 3.63 -13.23
N PRO A 94 1.37 4.26 -14.23
CA PRO A 94 2.82 4.12 -14.37
C PRO A 94 3.61 4.54 -13.13
N PHE A 95 3.19 5.64 -12.47
CA PHE A 95 3.84 6.12 -11.26
C PHE A 95 3.68 5.16 -10.07
N SER A 96 2.60 4.38 -10.00
CA SER A 96 2.43 3.40 -8.93
C SER A 96 3.52 2.33 -8.95
N ILE A 97 4.01 1.93 -10.13
CA ILE A 97 5.15 1.02 -10.26
C ILE A 97 6.40 1.65 -9.63
N VAL A 98 6.67 2.92 -9.94
CA VAL A 98 7.81 3.67 -9.37
C VAL A 98 7.69 3.76 -7.85
N TYR A 99 6.49 4.00 -7.33
CA TYR A 99 6.25 4.04 -5.88
C TYR A 99 6.54 2.69 -5.19
N VAL A 100 6.13 1.58 -5.80
CA VAL A 100 6.43 0.24 -5.27
C VAL A 100 7.93 -0.06 -5.33
N LEU A 101 8.62 0.32 -6.40
CA LEU A 101 10.07 0.15 -6.48
C LEU A 101 10.79 0.97 -5.39
N ALA A 102 10.37 2.22 -5.17
CA ALA A 102 10.88 3.04 -4.08
C ALA A 102 10.63 2.39 -2.71
N GLN A 103 9.44 1.83 -2.49
CA GLN A 103 9.11 1.09 -1.27
C GLN A 103 10.04 -0.11 -1.06
N ILE A 104 10.27 -0.93 -2.09
CA ILE A 104 11.19 -2.09 -2.02
C ILE A 104 12.59 -1.64 -1.62
N LEU A 105 13.10 -0.57 -2.25
CA LEU A 105 14.42 -0.03 -1.91
C LEU A 105 14.51 0.45 -0.46
N ILE A 106 13.46 1.11 0.05
CA ILE A 106 13.37 1.53 1.45
C ILE A 106 13.40 0.31 2.38
N VAL A 107 12.58 -0.70 2.12
CA VAL A 107 12.51 -1.94 2.92
C VAL A 107 13.86 -2.67 2.93
N ILE A 108 14.52 -2.81 1.78
CA ILE A 108 15.85 -3.43 1.68
C ILE A 108 16.89 -2.64 2.49
N LYS A 109 16.92 -1.31 2.37
CA LYS A 109 17.84 -0.46 3.16
C LYS A 109 17.59 -0.55 4.65
N MET A 110 16.34 -0.79 5.05
CA MET A 110 15.93 -0.92 6.45
C MET A 110 16.05 -2.33 7.02
N ARG A 111 16.46 -3.34 6.22
CA ARG A 111 16.53 -4.75 6.62
C ARG A 111 17.16 -4.98 7.99
N LYS A 112 18.28 -4.32 8.29
CA LYS A 112 19.01 -4.51 9.57
C LYS A 112 18.29 -3.92 10.79
N LYS A 113 17.29 -3.06 10.59
CA LYS A 113 16.54 -2.38 11.65
C LYS A 113 15.15 -2.98 11.90
N LEU A 114 14.67 -3.82 10.98
CA LEU A 114 13.37 -4.47 11.06
C LEU A 114 13.48 -5.82 11.77
N SER A 115 12.40 -6.26 12.42
CA SER A 115 12.28 -7.67 12.79
C SER A 115 12.20 -8.53 11.53
N GLY A 116 12.59 -9.80 11.63
CA GLY A 116 12.51 -10.73 10.49
C GLY A 116 11.09 -10.85 9.93
N GLU A 117 10.09 -10.94 10.80
CA GLU A 117 8.67 -11.01 10.43
C GLU A 117 8.19 -9.74 9.72
N SER A 118 8.48 -8.55 10.27
CA SER A 118 8.06 -7.29 9.65
C SER A 118 8.76 -7.05 8.32
N TYR A 119 10.04 -7.45 8.19
CA TYR A 119 10.76 -7.38 6.92
C TYR A 119 10.11 -8.27 5.85
N ILE A 120 9.85 -9.54 6.17
CA ILE A 120 9.19 -10.48 5.24
C ILE A 120 7.81 -9.97 4.86
N GLN A 121 7.03 -9.52 5.83
CA GLN A 121 5.68 -9.00 5.58
C GLN A 121 5.72 -7.78 4.65
N LEU A 122 6.59 -6.80 4.88
CA LEU A 122 6.70 -5.63 4.00
C LEU A 122 7.15 -5.99 2.58
N LEU A 123 7.97 -7.03 2.42
CA LEU A 123 8.33 -7.55 1.09
C LEU A 123 7.14 -8.23 0.39
N ILE A 124 6.34 -9.00 1.13
CA ILE A 124 5.11 -9.61 0.61
C ILE A 124 4.15 -8.52 0.14
N GLU A 125 3.90 -7.51 0.98
CA GLU A 125 3.03 -6.39 0.64
C GLU A 125 3.53 -5.63 -0.59
N ALA A 126 4.84 -5.37 -0.69
CA ALA A 126 5.43 -4.75 -1.87
C ALA A 126 5.24 -5.61 -3.13
N GLY A 127 5.43 -6.93 -3.05
CA GLY A 127 5.20 -7.85 -4.17
C GLY A 127 3.74 -7.86 -4.63
N LEU A 128 2.80 -7.84 -3.69
CA LEU A 128 1.37 -7.73 -3.98
C LEU A 128 1.02 -6.39 -4.65
N LEU A 129 1.51 -5.27 -4.12
CA LEU A 129 1.31 -3.95 -4.72
C LEU A 129 1.95 -3.82 -6.10
N LEU A 130 3.10 -4.47 -6.34
CA LEU A 130 3.72 -4.54 -7.66
C LEU A 130 2.83 -5.30 -8.63
N THR A 131 2.31 -6.45 -8.21
CA THR A 131 1.39 -7.28 -9.01
C THR A 131 0.13 -6.50 -9.37
N LEU A 132 -0.44 -5.78 -8.41
CA LEU A 132 -1.57 -4.89 -8.65
C LEU A 132 -1.21 -3.79 -9.67
N SER A 133 -0.08 -3.10 -9.48
CA SER A 133 0.36 -2.03 -10.38
C SER A 133 0.60 -2.51 -11.81
N LEU A 134 1.20 -3.69 -11.98
CA LEU A 134 1.39 -4.31 -13.30
C LEU A 134 0.04 -4.72 -13.93
N THR A 135 -0.89 -5.23 -13.12
CA THR A 135 -2.25 -5.56 -13.59
C THR A 135 -3.00 -4.32 -14.05
N LEU A 136 -2.84 -3.20 -13.33
CA LEU A 136 -3.41 -1.91 -13.74
C LEU A 136 -2.82 -1.44 -15.07
N LEU A 137 -1.51 -1.58 -15.27
CA LEU A 137 -0.83 -1.13 -16.48
C LEU A 137 -1.33 -1.85 -17.73
N ILE A 138 -1.67 -3.13 -17.65
CA ILE A 138 -2.21 -3.91 -18.79
C ILE A 138 -3.57 -3.37 -19.25
N LYS A 139 -4.30 -2.65 -18.38
CA LYS A 139 -5.65 -2.12 -18.66
C LYS A 139 -5.66 -0.67 -19.19
N VAL A 140 -4.51 -0.02 -19.28
CA VAL A 140 -4.34 1.34 -19.81
C VAL A 140 -3.86 1.25 -21.25
#